data_AF-A0A7K3QVY6-F1
#
_entry.id   AF-A0A7K3QVY6-F1
#
_cell.length_a   1.000
_cell.length_b   1.000
_cell.length_c   1.000
_cell.angle_alpha   90.00
_cell.angle_beta   90.00
_cell.angle_gamma   90.00
#
_symmetry.space_group_name_H-M   'P 1'
#
loop_
_entity.id
_entity.type
_entity.pdbx_description
1 polymer ?
#
loop_
_entity_poly.entity_id
_entity_poly.type
_entity_poly.pdbx_seq_one_letter_code
_entity_poly.pdbx_strand_id
1 'polypeptide(L)'
;MPSSQANTAVFDIPEGQGLAIQMDEADHVQTESWGSSRAGQLHRAHQEFLMRQGRLTESLQMDIDNVGSLFGTKYDGAIDEMVGKIPDYIDAIRQAGKYPGGLR
;
A
#
# COMPACT_ATOMS: atom_id res chain seq x y z
N MET A 1 5.01 0.96 -4.12
CA MET A 1 4.21 1.32 -2.91
C MET A 1 2.84 0.65 -2.96
N PRO A 2 2.21 0.28 -1.84
CA PRO A 2 1.98 1.08 -0.62
C PRO A 2 3.16 1.29 0.29
N SER A 3 3.00 2.26 1.18
CA SER A 3 3.98 2.63 2.19
C SER A 3 4.40 1.40 3.00
N SER A 4 5.69 1.04 2.93
CA SER A 4 6.30 0.06 3.84
C SER A 4 6.01 0.44 5.29
N GLN A 5 6.11 1.73 5.61
CA GLN A 5 5.86 2.28 6.94
C GLN A 5 4.44 2.01 7.43
N ALA A 6 3.43 2.22 6.58
CA ALA A 6 2.04 2.00 6.97
C ALA A 6 1.73 0.51 7.18
N ASN A 7 2.30 -0.37 6.35
CA ASN A 7 2.23 -1.82 6.53
C ASN A 7 2.92 -2.28 7.82
N THR A 8 4.11 -1.76 8.11
CA THR A 8 4.84 -2.02 9.37
C THR A 8 4.07 -1.48 10.58
N ALA A 9 3.51 -0.29 10.49
CA ALA A 9 2.81 0.36 11.61
C ALA A 9 1.48 -0.30 11.99
N VAL A 10 0.80 -0.96 11.03
CA VAL A 10 -0.51 -1.58 11.26
C VAL A 10 -0.39 -3.10 11.44
N PHE A 11 0.40 -3.76 10.60
CA PHE A 11 0.49 -5.22 10.58
C PHE A 11 1.82 -5.76 11.10
N ASP A 12 2.74 -4.91 11.56
CA ASP A 12 4.08 -5.31 12.03
C ASP A 12 4.76 -6.28 11.05
N ILE A 13 4.66 -5.92 9.77
CA ILE A 13 5.32 -6.60 8.65
C ILE A 13 6.65 -5.91 8.40
N PRO A 14 7.77 -6.66 8.24
CA PRO A 14 9.06 -6.07 7.97
C PRO A 14 9.06 -5.20 6.72
N GLU A 15 9.87 -4.15 6.74
CA GLU A 15 10.10 -3.33 5.56
C GLU A 15 10.57 -4.19 4.37
N GLY A 16 10.02 -3.93 3.18
CA GLY A 16 10.28 -4.72 1.98
C GLY A 16 9.46 -6.00 1.83
N GLN A 17 8.70 -6.41 2.86
CA GLN A 17 7.78 -7.56 2.80
C GLN A 17 6.30 -7.18 2.71
N GLY A 18 6.02 -5.87 2.67
CA GLY A 18 4.67 -5.35 2.40
C GLY A 18 4.27 -5.52 0.93
N LEU A 19 2.96 -5.43 0.65
CA LEU A 19 2.48 -5.24 -0.72
C LEU A 19 3.12 -3.98 -1.31
N ALA A 20 3.53 -4.00 -2.58
CA ALA A 20 4.12 -2.84 -3.24
C ALA A 20 3.99 -2.96 -4.77
N ILE A 21 3.54 -1.89 -5.42
CA ILE A 21 3.72 -1.66 -6.86
C ILE A 21 5.21 -1.37 -7.08
N GLN A 22 5.86 -2.21 -7.89
CA GLN A 22 7.25 -2.01 -8.31
C GLN A 22 7.33 -0.92 -9.38
N MET A 23 8.29 -0.01 -9.26
CA MET A 23 8.44 1.12 -10.17
C MET A 23 9.87 1.66 -10.18
N ASP A 24 10.18 2.45 -11.20
CA ASP A 24 11.47 3.13 -11.32
C ASP A 24 11.62 4.19 -10.22
N GLU A 25 12.82 4.39 -9.71
CA GLU A 25 13.07 5.38 -8.65
C GLU A 25 12.67 6.80 -9.09
N ALA A 26 12.96 7.17 -10.34
CA ALA A 26 12.61 8.47 -10.91
C ALA A 26 11.10 8.75 -10.96
N ASP A 27 10.28 7.70 -11.05
CA ASP A 27 8.82 7.82 -11.03
C ASP A 27 8.28 7.69 -9.61
N HIS A 28 8.92 6.85 -8.78
CA HIS A 28 8.59 6.71 -7.37
C HIS A 28 8.63 8.05 -6.63
N VAL A 29 9.63 8.90 -6.92
CA VAL A 29 9.75 10.22 -6.27
C VAL A 29 8.61 11.20 -6.59
N GLN A 30 7.81 10.92 -7.61
CA GLN A 30 6.69 11.76 -8.05
C GLN A 30 5.35 11.34 -7.41
N THR A 31 5.28 10.15 -6.81
CA THR A 31 4.06 9.63 -6.18
C THR A 31 3.68 10.43 -4.93
N GLU A 32 2.38 10.49 -4.62
CA GLU A 32 1.88 11.27 -3.48
C GLU A 32 2.39 10.74 -2.14
N SER A 33 2.65 9.44 -2.02
CA SER A 33 3.15 8.81 -0.80
C SER A 33 4.65 9.04 -0.57
N TRP A 34 5.39 9.64 -1.52
CA TRP A 34 6.85 9.81 -1.45
C TRP A 34 7.29 10.96 -0.54
N GLY A 35 8.45 10.75 0.11
CA GLY A 35 9.18 11.80 0.82
C GLY A 35 8.56 12.26 2.14
N SER A 36 9.09 13.36 2.67
CA SER A 36 8.72 13.95 3.96
C SER A 36 7.82 15.18 3.84
N SER A 37 7.29 15.47 2.65
CA SER A 37 6.37 16.58 2.45
C SER A 37 5.12 16.41 3.32
N ARG A 38 4.45 17.51 3.68
CA ARG A 38 3.21 17.43 4.46
C ARG A 38 2.12 16.64 3.73
N ALA A 39 2.05 16.78 2.41
CA ALA A 39 1.11 16.00 1.59
C ALA A 39 1.40 14.49 1.69
N GLY A 40 2.65 14.08 1.53
CA GLY A 40 3.02 12.65 1.62
C GLY A 40 2.84 12.06 3.02
N GLN A 41 3.08 12.84 4.08
CA GLN A 41 2.75 12.42 5.44
C GLN A 41 1.25 12.21 5.63
N LEU A 42 0.41 13.11 5.11
CA LEU A 42 -1.05 12.99 5.20
C LEU A 42 -1.57 11.80 4.39
N HIS A 43 -1.02 11.56 3.20
CA HIS A 43 -1.35 10.38 2.38
C HIS A 43 -1.09 9.09 3.15
N ARG A 44 0.11 8.92 3.72
CA ARG A 44 0.46 7.74 4.52
C ARG A 44 -0.42 7.61 5.78
N ALA A 45 -0.71 8.71 6.46
CA ALA A 45 -1.62 8.69 7.61
C ALA A 45 -3.04 8.22 7.22
N HIS A 46 -3.52 8.61 6.03
CA HIS A 46 -4.82 8.15 5.54
C HIS A 46 -4.80 6.65 5.21
N GLN A 47 -3.72 6.15 4.59
CA GLN A 47 -3.51 4.72 4.36
C GLN A 47 -3.52 3.92 5.66
N GLU A 48 -2.77 4.37 6.67
CA GLU A 48 -2.75 3.74 7.99
C GLU A 48 -4.15 3.71 8.63
N PHE A 49 -4.90 4.82 8.53
CA PHE A 49 -6.26 4.90 9.04
C PHE A 49 -7.18 3.84 8.39
N LEU A 50 -7.15 3.71 7.07
CA LEU A 50 -7.93 2.71 6.33
C LEU A 50 -7.54 1.29 6.74
N MET A 51 -6.24 0.99 6.81
CA MET A 51 -5.75 -0.33 7.19
C MET A 51 -6.13 -0.71 8.63
N ARG A 52 -6.11 0.24 9.58
CA ARG A 52 -6.59 0.02 10.96
C ARG A 52 -8.08 -0.33 11.04
N GLN A 53 -8.86 0.07 10.04
CA GLN A 53 -10.28 -0.28 9.92
C GLN A 53 -10.54 -1.60 9.18
N GLY A 54 -9.49 -2.33 8.78
CA GLY A 54 -9.62 -3.51 7.93
C GLY A 54 -9.87 -3.19 6.45
N ARG A 55 -9.75 -1.92 6.04
CA ARG A 55 -9.98 -1.44 4.67
C ARG A 55 -8.69 -1.45 3.85
N LEU A 56 -7.99 -2.59 3.84
CA LEU A 56 -6.70 -2.74 3.17
C LEU A 56 -6.80 -2.45 1.66
N THR A 57 -7.81 -3.01 0.99
CA THR A 57 -8.00 -2.83 -0.45
C THR A 57 -8.24 -1.37 -0.82
N GLU A 58 -8.96 -0.62 0.01
CA GLU A 58 -9.18 0.82 -0.21
C GLU A 58 -7.88 1.62 -0.03
N SER A 59 -7.04 1.25 0.96
CA SER A 59 -5.71 1.84 1.12
C SER A 59 -4.81 1.59 -0.10
N LEU A 60 -4.91 0.42 -0.72
CA LEU A 60 -4.16 0.06 -1.93
C LEU A 60 -4.69 0.79 -3.16
N GLN A 61 -6.02 0.94 -3.26
CA GLN A 61 -6.65 1.65 -4.37
C GLN A 61 -6.18 3.10 -4.46
N MET A 62 -5.92 3.77 -3.32
CA MET A 62 -5.33 5.11 -3.31
C MET A 62 -4.00 5.19 -4.07
N ASP A 63 -3.14 4.17 -3.97
CA ASP A 63 -1.87 4.17 -4.69
C ASP A 63 -2.06 3.78 -6.16
N ILE A 64 -2.98 2.86 -6.47
CA ILE A 64 -3.33 2.50 -7.84
C ILE A 64 -3.83 3.73 -8.59
N ASP A 65 -4.74 4.51 -7.99
CA ASP A 65 -5.30 5.71 -8.59
C ASP A 65 -4.23 6.79 -8.79
N ASN A 66 -3.34 6.99 -7.82
CA ASN A 66 -2.23 7.93 -7.94
C ASN A 66 -1.28 7.54 -9.08
N VAL A 67 -0.86 6.27 -9.12
CA VAL A 67 0.04 5.74 -10.16
C VAL A 67 -0.61 5.82 -11.53
N GLY A 68 -1.88 5.44 -11.66
CA GLY A 68 -2.64 5.53 -12.91
C GLY A 68 -2.80 6.97 -13.40
N SER A 69 -3.03 7.92 -12.48
CA SER A 69 -3.13 9.35 -12.80
C SER A 69 -1.80 9.95 -13.27
N LEU A 70 -0.67 9.50 -12.73
CA LEU A 70 0.65 10.03 -13.05
C LEU A 70 1.27 9.38 -14.29
N PHE A 71 1.10 8.08 -14.45
CA PHE A 71 1.86 7.27 -15.40
C PHE A 71 1.01 6.49 -16.40
N GLY A 72 -0.31 6.64 -16.35
CA GLY A 72 -1.24 5.89 -17.18
C GLY A 72 -1.03 4.38 -17.00
N THR A 73 -0.86 3.66 -18.11
CA THR A 73 -0.76 2.20 -18.13
C THR A 73 0.67 1.67 -17.92
N LYS A 74 1.66 2.54 -17.65
CA LYS A 74 3.08 2.13 -17.55
C LYS A 74 3.30 1.02 -16.53
N TYR A 75 2.53 1.04 -15.44
CA TYR A 75 2.71 0.15 -14.29
C TYR A 75 1.61 -0.90 -14.14
N ASP A 76 0.74 -1.10 -15.14
CA ASP A 76 -0.38 -2.05 -15.06
C ASP A 76 0.09 -3.46 -14.66
N GLY A 77 1.17 -3.97 -15.26
CA GLY A 77 1.71 -5.28 -14.91
C GLY A 77 2.21 -5.37 -13.46
N ALA A 78 2.79 -4.30 -12.92
CA ALA A 78 3.23 -4.25 -11.52
C ALA A 78 2.04 -4.09 -10.55
N ILE A 79 0.99 -3.41 -10.98
CA ILE A 79 -0.28 -3.30 -10.26
C ILE A 79 -0.95 -4.69 -10.20
N ASP A 80 -1.04 -5.39 -11.32
CA ASP A 80 -1.61 -6.74 -11.41
C ASP A 80 -0.86 -7.73 -10.52
N GLU A 81 0.48 -7.68 -10.51
CA GLU A 81 1.30 -8.53 -9.62
C GLU A 81 1.01 -8.23 -8.14
N MET A 82 0.91 -6.96 -7.76
CA MET A 82 0.57 -6.55 -6.40
C MET A 82 -0.84 -7.01 -6.02
N VAL A 83 -1.83 -6.81 -6.90
CA VAL A 83 -3.22 -7.24 -6.70
C VAL A 83 -3.32 -8.76 -6.54
N GLY A 84 -2.58 -9.52 -7.35
CA GLY A 84 -2.53 -10.98 -7.26
C GLY A 84 -2.00 -11.49 -5.92
N LYS A 85 -1.17 -10.71 -5.22
CA LYS A 85 -0.61 -11.04 -3.89
C LYS A 85 -1.53 -10.66 -2.72
N ILE A 86 -2.62 -9.91 -2.96
CA ILE A 86 -3.54 -9.47 -1.90
C ILE A 86 -4.10 -10.64 -1.08
N PRO A 87 -4.60 -11.75 -1.68
CA PRO A 87 -5.14 -12.86 -0.91
C PRO A 87 -4.12 -13.48 0.05
N ASP A 88 -2.91 -13.79 -0.44
CA ASP A 88 -1.82 -14.36 0.36
C ASP A 88 -1.42 -13.42 1.50
N TYR A 89 -1.37 -12.11 1.22
CA TYR A 89 -1.07 -11.10 2.21
C TYR A 89 -2.13 -11.02 3.32
N ILE A 90 -3.42 -11.07 2.94
CA ILE A 90 -4.55 -11.11 3.87
C ILE A 90 -4.49 -12.36 4.75
N ASP A 91 -4.12 -13.51 4.18
CA ASP A 91 -4.01 -14.74 4.96
C ASP A 91 -2.81 -14.71 5.90
N ALA A 92 -1.67 -14.13 5.49
CA ALA A 92 -0.51 -13.94 6.35
C ALA A 92 -0.81 -13.06 7.57
N ILE A 93 -1.46 -11.90 7.38
CA ILE A 93 -1.82 -11.00 8.49
C ILE A 93 -2.88 -11.60 9.41
N ARG A 94 -3.80 -12.43 8.88
CA ARG A 94 -4.77 -13.20 9.68
C ARG A 94 -4.08 -14.25 10.55
N GLN A 95 -3.21 -15.07 9.95
CA GLN A 95 -2.50 -16.13 10.67
C GLN A 95 -1.58 -15.57 11.76
N ALA A 96 -0.96 -14.42 11.51
CA ALA A 96 -0.14 -13.74 12.51
C ALA A 96 -0.95 -13.12 13.66
N GLY A 97 -2.28 -13.10 13.59
CA GLY A 97 -3.15 -12.43 14.57
C GLY A 97 -3.03 -10.90 14.55
N LYS A 98 -2.46 -10.34 13.48
CA LYS A 98 -2.13 -8.91 13.35
C LYS A 98 -3.18 -8.11 12.59
N TYR A 99 -4.29 -8.74 12.21
CA TYR A 99 -5.37 -8.08 11.49
C TYR A 99 -6.35 -7.40 12.46
N PRO A 100 -6.43 -6.05 12.48
CA PRO A 100 -7.13 -5.31 13.53
C PRO A 100 -8.66 -5.27 13.38
N GLY A 101 -9.24 -5.77 12.28
CA GLY A 101 -10.68 -5.72 12.06
C GLY A 101 -11.18 -6.95 11.33
N GLY A 102 -12.15 -7.66 11.91
CA GLY A 102 -12.81 -8.77 11.23
C GLY A 102 -13.37 -8.31 9.88
N LEU A 103 -12.93 -8.96 8.80
CA LEU A 103 -13.56 -8.82 7.49
C LEU A 103 -15.02 -9.27 7.64
N ARG A 104 -15.95 -8.34 7.43
CA ARG A 104 -17.36 -8.67 7.20
C ARG A 104 -17.53 -9.06 5.73
#